data_AF-A0AA41UWZ0-F1
#
_entry.id   AF-A0AA41UWZ0-F1
#
_cell.length_a   1.000
_cell.length_b   1.000
_cell.length_c   1.000
_cell.angle_alpha   90.00
_cell.angle_beta   90.00
_cell.angle_gamma   90.00
#
_symmetry.space_group_name_H-M   'P 1'
#
loop_
_entity.id
_entity.type
_entity.pdbx_description
1 polymer ?
#
loop_
_entity_poly.entity_id
_entity_poly.type
_entity_poly.pdbx_seq_one_letter_code
_entity_poly.pdbx_strand_id
1 'polypeptide(L)'
;MEDLTTRLCWELVKKEESVAVWRKPSNNNCYLERDVGAQPPLCDLSDDPDNVWYVNLEACITRLPENGYGTNITTWPNRLDSIPDRLHSIQLETQISRGELLKAENRYWMQTLTGYLRTNWERKRFQNVMDMRAGFGGFAAALINRGIVCWIMNVVPVGAPNTLPVIYDRGLIGVMHDWCEPFDTYPRTYDLLNANRVFSNEQKRCNISTIMREMDRILRPGGTAYILDSVILLDEIQAVGKAMGWQTTRHVTVEGPYANWQMVHCEKILASKKKKRNM
;
A
#
# COMPACT_ATOMS: atom_id res chain seq x y z
N MET A 1 -16.55 21.02 -19.38
CA MET A 1 -15.33 20.32 -18.91
C MET A 1 -14.09 20.88 -19.58
N GLU A 2 -14.13 21.10 -20.90
CA GLU A 2 -12.99 21.66 -21.66
C GLU A 2 -12.48 23.01 -21.10
N ASP A 3 -13.37 23.96 -20.76
CA ASP A 3 -12.98 25.24 -20.13
C ASP A 3 -12.13 25.08 -18.85
N LEU A 4 -12.58 24.23 -17.91
CA LEU A 4 -11.83 23.99 -16.68
C LEU A 4 -10.49 23.31 -16.97
N THR A 5 -10.46 22.31 -17.85
CA THR A 5 -9.21 21.63 -18.21
C THR A 5 -8.21 22.58 -18.86
N THR A 6 -8.67 23.52 -19.71
CA THR A 6 -7.82 24.57 -20.27
C THR A 6 -7.27 25.48 -19.18
N ARG A 7 -8.10 25.90 -18.21
CA ARG A 7 -7.64 26.68 -17.04
C ARG A 7 -6.69 25.93 -16.11
N LEU A 8 -6.74 24.60 -16.12
CA LEU A 8 -5.79 23.71 -15.44
C LEU A 8 -4.54 23.41 -16.28
N CYS A 9 -4.37 24.06 -17.44
CA CYS A 9 -3.26 23.81 -18.37
C CYS A 9 -3.21 22.38 -18.93
N TRP A 10 -4.35 21.68 -18.97
CA TRP A 10 -4.43 20.33 -19.52
C TRP A 10 -4.73 20.39 -21.00
N GLU A 11 -3.98 19.61 -21.77
CA GLU A 11 -4.12 19.51 -23.22
C GLU A 11 -4.93 18.27 -23.58
N LEU A 12 -5.96 18.44 -24.41
CA LEU A 12 -6.74 17.30 -24.92
C LEU A 12 -5.90 16.56 -25.98
N VAL A 13 -5.46 15.34 -25.66
CA VAL A 13 -4.61 14.52 -26.53
C VAL A 13 -5.44 13.67 -27.49
N LYS A 14 -6.54 13.09 -26.99
CA LYS A 14 -7.40 12.20 -27.77
C LYS A 14 -8.83 12.26 -27.26
N LYS A 15 -9.79 12.18 -28.17
CA LYS A 15 -11.22 12.08 -27.88
C LYS A 15 -11.83 11.07 -28.85
N GLU A 16 -12.27 9.93 -28.32
CA GLU A 16 -12.95 8.87 -29.07
C GLU A 16 -14.24 8.52 -28.36
N GLU A 17 -15.37 8.64 -29.07
CA GLU A 17 -16.71 8.36 -28.54
C GLU A 17 -16.96 8.99 -27.16
N SER A 18 -16.98 8.17 -26.10
CA SER A 18 -17.24 8.56 -24.71
C SER A 18 -15.97 8.74 -23.87
N VAL A 19 -14.78 8.59 -24.44
CA VAL A 19 -13.50 8.68 -23.72
C VAL A 19 -12.69 9.85 -24.25
N ALA A 20 -12.26 10.71 -23.32
CA ALA A 20 -11.34 11.80 -23.59
C ALA A 20 -10.12 11.67 -22.68
N VAL A 21 -8.94 11.91 -23.25
CA VAL A 21 -7.65 11.80 -22.59
C VAL A 21 -6.99 13.16 -22.60
N TRP A 22 -6.71 13.68 -21.40
CA TRP A 22 -5.99 14.92 -21.19
C TRP A 22 -4.58 14.66 -20.67
N ARG A 23 -3.64 15.49 -21.11
CA ARG A 23 -2.25 15.50 -20.65
C ARG A 23 -2.01 16.71 -19.74
N LYS A 24 -1.45 16.45 -18.55
CA LYS A 24 -0.98 17.48 -17.63
C LYS A 24 0.27 18.18 -18.19
N PRO A 25 0.54 19.45 -17.82
CA PRO A 25 1.75 20.13 -18.26
C PRO A 25 3.00 19.45 -17.70
N SER A 26 4.13 19.61 -18.38
CA SER A 26 5.43 19.03 -17.97
C SER A 26 6.26 19.97 -17.10
N ASN A 27 5.89 21.25 -17.02
CA ASN A 27 6.56 22.28 -16.22
C ASN A 27 5.54 23.31 -15.72
N ASN A 28 5.99 24.24 -14.88
CA ASN A 28 5.14 25.26 -14.27
C ASN A 28 4.87 26.48 -15.17
N ASN A 29 5.42 26.56 -16.39
CA ASN A 29 5.33 27.79 -17.21
C ASN A 29 3.88 28.20 -17.45
N CYS A 30 3.04 27.25 -17.89
CA CYS A 30 1.62 27.54 -18.12
C CYS A 30 0.90 27.99 -16.85
N TYR A 31 1.28 27.49 -15.66
CA TYR A 31 0.67 27.91 -14.41
C TYR A 31 1.04 29.35 -14.03
N LEU A 32 2.28 29.76 -14.34
CA LEU A 32 2.82 31.08 -14.01
C LEU A 32 2.39 32.18 -15.00
N GLU A 33 2.06 31.80 -16.24
CA GLU A 33 1.60 32.72 -17.30
C GLU A 33 0.10 33.05 -17.22
N ARG A 34 -0.63 32.50 -16.24
CA ARG A 34 -2.08 32.73 -16.09
C ARG A 34 -2.37 34.16 -15.66
N ASP A 35 -3.51 34.68 -16.12
CA ASP A 35 -4.01 36.00 -15.75
C ASP A 35 -4.19 36.15 -14.23
N VAL A 36 -3.99 37.37 -13.74
CA VAL A 36 -4.22 37.71 -12.33
C VAL A 36 -5.68 37.42 -11.95
N GLY A 37 -5.88 36.62 -10.91
CA GLY A 37 -7.22 36.21 -10.47
C GLY A 37 -7.79 34.96 -11.17
N ALA A 38 -7.01 34.28 -12.01
CA ALA A 38 -7.41 33.02 -12.64
C ALA A 38 -7.83 31.96 -11.61
N GLN A 39 -8.96 31.30 -11.88
CA GLN A 39 -9.51 30.23 -11.05
C GLN A 39 -9.27 28.86 -11.69
N PRO A 40 -8.92 27.81 -10.92
CA PRO A 40 -8.52 27.84 -9.50
C PRO A 40 -7.14 28.49 -9.30
N PRO A 41 -6.87 29.12 -8.14
CA PRO A 41 -5.56 29.72 -7.83
C PRO A 41 -4.46 28.65 -7.72
N LEU A 42 -3.19 29.07 -7.62
CA LEU A 42 -2.11 28.17 -7.21
C LEU A 42 -2.16 27.95 -5.70
N CYS A 43 -1.82 26.74 -5.25
CA CYS A 43 -1.70 26.45 -3.81
C CYS A 43 -0.55 27.25 -3.18
N ASP A 44 -0.62 27.41 -1.86
CA ASP A 44 0.41 28.11 -1.11
C ASP A 44 1.73 27.32 -1.17
N LEU A 45 2.85 28.04 -1.13
CA LEU A 45 4.17 27.40 -1.20
C LEU A 45 4.49 26.58 0.06
N SER A 46 3.77 26.82 1.15
CA SER A 46 3.86 26.05 2.38
C SER A 46 3.09 24.74 2.34
N ASP A 47 2.19 24.55 1.36
CA ASP A 47 1.37 23.36 1.28
C ASP A 47 2.22 22.17 0.83
N ASP A 48 2.24 21.13 1.65
CA ASP A 48 2.92 19.88 1.32
C ASP A 48 2.02 19.03 0.41
N PRO A 49 2.36 18.85 -0.88
CA PRO A 49 1.54 18.08 -1.80
C PRO A 49 1.55 16.58 -1.53
N ASP A 50 2.51 16.09 -0.75
CA ASP A 50 2.61 14.69 -0.35
C ASP A 50 1.88 14.44 1.00
N ASN A 51 1.33 15.48 1.65
CA ASN A 51 0.52 15.30 2.85
C ASN A 51 -0.92 14.93 2.49
N VAL A 52 -1.34 13.70 2.82
CA VAL A 52 -2.58 13.10 2.31
C VAL A 52 -3.55 12.64 3.41
N TRP A 53 -3.18 12.74 4.69
CA TRP A 53 -4.02 12.23 5.78
C TRP A 53 -4.51 13.36 6.69
N TYR A 54 -5.83 13.43 6.90
CA TYR A 54 -6.49 14.52 7.64
C TYR A 54 -6.11 15.94 7.18
N VAL A 55 -5.87 16.10 5.88
CA VAL A 55 -5.66 17.39 5.23
C VAL A 55 -6.94 17.79 4.50
N ASN A 56 -7.34 19.05 4.63
CA ASN A 56 -8.50 19.57 3.91
C ASN A 56 -8.18 19.67 2.41
N LEU A 57 -9.14 19.30 1.57
CA LEU A 57 -9.01 19.51 0.13
C LEU A 57 -9.12 21.00 -0.17
N GLU A 58 -8.14 21.52 -0.89
CA GLU A 58 -8.12 22.90 -1.34
C GLU A 58 -8.42 22.99 -2.83
N ALA A 59 -9.21 24.00 -3.23
CA ALA A 59 -9.56 24.24 -4.62
C ALA A 59 -8.45 25.02 -5.34
N CYS A 60 -7.23 24.49 -5.35
CA CYS A 60 -6.04 25.12 -5.91
C CYS A 60 -5.24 24.17 -6.81
N ILE A 61 -4.30 24.72 -7.59
CA ILE A 61 -3.37 23.96 -8.42
C ILE A 61 -2.02 23.86 -7.72
N THR A 62 -1.61 22.63 -7.42
CA THR A 62 -0.27 22.33 -6.91
C THR A 62 0.77 22.51 -8.00
N ARG A 63 1.85 23.25 -7.70
CA ARG A 63 3.00 23.40 -8.61
C ARG A 63 3.71 22.06 -8.78
N LEU A 64 4.23 21.81 -9.98
CA LEU A 64 5.11 20.68 -10.25
C LEU A 64 6.47 20.91 -9.55
N PRO A 65 7.12 19.85 -9.05
CA PRO A 65 8.42 19.98 -8.40
C PRO A 65 9.50 20.38 -9.42
N GLU A 66 10.28 21.41 -9.08
CA GLU A 66 11.33 21.97 -9.97
C GLU A 66 12.63 21.16 -9.97
N ASN A 67 12.79 20.24 -9.01
CA ASN A 67 13.95 19.35 -8.90
C ASN A 67 14.02 18.29 -10.02
N GLY A 68 13.01 18.21 -10.89
CA GLY A 68 12.94 17.26 -11.99
C GLY A 68 12.57 15.83 -11.57
N TYR A 69 12.22 15.59 -10.31
CA TYR A 69 11.87 14.24 -9.84
C TYR A 69 10.60 13.74 -10.52
N GLY A 70 10.66 12.53 -11.07
CA GLY A 70 9.56 11.92 -11.80
C GLY A 70 9.43 12.38 -13.26
N THR A 71 10.38 13.14 -13.80
CA THR A 71 10.41 13.49 -15.24
C THR A 71 10.95 12.36 -16.11
N ASN A 72 11.98 11.65 -15.62
CA ASN A 72 12.59 10.52 -16.30
C ASN A 72 12.34 9.23 -15.51
N ILE A 73 11.25 8.54 -15.82
CA ILE A 73 10.84 7.31 -15.13
C ILE A 73 11.26 6.11 -15.97
N THR A 74 11.92 5.15 -15.33
CA THR A 74 12.28 3.86 -15.94
C THR A 74 11.03 3.17 -16.50
N THR A 75 11.15 2.47 -17.63
CA THR A 75 10.03 1.75 -18.21
C THR A 75 9.57 0.59 -17.34
N TRP A 76 8.29 0.25 -17.43
CA TRP A 76 7.76 -0.98 -16.83
C TRP A 76 8.29 -2.21 -17.57
N PRO A 77 8.65 -3.31 -16.89
CA PRO A 77 8.60 -3.54 -15.44
C PRO A 77 9.87 -3.13 -14.67
N ASN A 78 10.92 -2.67 -15.35
CA ASN A 78 12.22 -2.35 -14.74
C ASN A 78 12.13 -1.31 -13.61
N ARG A 79 11.16 -0.40 -13.65
CA ARG A 79 10.92 0.55 -12.55
C ARG A 79 10.58 -0.08 -11.20
N LEU A 80 10.20 -1.36 -11.15
CA LEU A 80 9.99 -2.08 -9.88
C LEU A 80 11.28 -2.19 -9.07
N ASP A 81 12.44 -2.28 -9.73
CA ASP A 81 13.73 -2.47 -9.08
C ASP A 81 14.66 -1.24 -9.18
N SER A 82 14.31 -0.26 -10.02
CA SER A 82 15.04 1.02 -10.07
C SER A 82 14.82 1.84 -8.80
N ILE A 83 15.84 2.58 -8.38
CA ILE A 83 15.73 3.56 -7.30
C ILE A 83 15.15 4.85 -7.89
N PRO A 84 13.95 5.30 -7.48
CA PRO A 84 13.38 6.54 -7.98
C PRO A 84 13.96 7.76 -7.26
N ASP A 85 14.06 8.89 -7.96
CA ASP A 85 14.62 10.13 -7.41
C ASP A 85 13.81 10.68 -6.23
N ARG A 86 12.48 10.47 -6.22
CA ARG A 86 11.60 10.84 -5.08
C ARG A 86 11.95 10.14 -3.77
N LEU A 87 12.80 9.11 -3.79
CA LEU A 87 13.34 8.55 -2.55
C LEU A 87 14.13 9.59 -1.72
N HIS A 88 14.67 10.61 -2.38
CA HIS A 88 15.35 11.73 -1.72
C HIS A 88 14.39 12.71 -1.02
N SER A 89 13.11 12.80 -1.43
CA SER A 89 12.13 13.67 -0.78
C SER A 89 11.51 13.08 0.47
N ILE A 90 11.57 11.75 0.66
CA ILE A 90 11.00 11.10 1.85
C ILE A 90 11.76 11.54 3.11
N GLN A 91 11.01 11.98 4.12
CA GLN A 91 11.52 12.36 5.44
C GLN A 91 11.91 11.10 6.26
N LEU A 92 13.06 10.51 5.94
CA LEU A 92 13.71 9.46 6.71
C LEU A 92 14.98 10.00 7.37
N GLU A 93 15.19 9.65 8.66
CA GLU A 93 16.31 10.12 9.49
C GLU A 93 17.70 9.90 8.87
N THR A 94 17.84 8.89 8.00
CA THR A 94 19.12 8.56 7.34
C THR A 94 19.01 8.74 5.82
N GLN A 95 19.61 9.81 5.29
CA GLN A 95 19.56 10.14 3.85
C GLN A 95 20.48 9.26 3.00
N ILE A 96 21.63 8.84 3.54
CA ILE A 96 22.69 8.11 2.81
C ILE A 96 22.29 6.66 2.48
N SER A 97 21.43 6.04 3.29
CA SER A 97 21.11 4.61 3.20
C SER A 97 19.80 4.29 2.49
N ARG A 98 19.02 5.28 2.02
CA ARG A 98 17.65 5.05 1.52
C ARG A 98 17.59 4.09 0.33
N GLY A 99 18.50 4.23 -0.65
CA GLY A 99 18.57 3.30 -1.78
C GLY A 99 18.90 1.87 -1.36
N GLU A 100 19.76 1.71 -0.36
CA GLU A 100 20.08 0.40 0.21
C GLU A 100 18.93 -0.18 1.04
N LEU A 101 18.13 0.67 1.71
CA LEU A 101 16.90 0.25 2.39
C LEU A 101 15.88 -0.32 1.39
N LEU A 102 15.64 0.36 0.26
CA LEU A 102 14.75 -0.15 -0.80
C LEU A 102 15.24 -1.49 -1.35
N LYS A 103 16.54 -1.60 -1.69
CA LYS A 103 17.12 -2.86 -2.16
C LYS A 103 17.03 -3.97 -1.11
N ALA A 104 17.27 -3.65 0.16
CA ALA A 104 17.17 -4.60 1.25
C ALA A 104 15.73 -5.09 1.42
N GLU A 105 14.74 -4.21 1.30
CA GLU A 105 13.31 -4.56 1.33
C GLU A 105 12.92 -5.48 0.17
N ASN A 106 13.35 -5.18 -1.06
CA ASN A 106 13.11 -6.05 -2.22
C ASN A 106 13.71 -7.45 -1.99
N ARG A 107 14.96 -7.53 -1.51
CA ARG A 107 15.62 -8.82 -1.19
C ARG A 107 14.87 -9.57 -0.08
N TYR A 108 14.47 -8.85 0.98
CA TYR A 108 13.72 -9.41 2.09
C TYR A 108 12.42 -10.06 1.61
N TRP A 109 11.63 -9.36 0.80
CA TRP A 109 10.37 -9.89 0.28
C TRP A 109 10.56 -11.03 -0.71
N MET A 110 11.56 -10.92 -1.60
CA MET A 110 11.92 -12.02 -2.50
C MET A 110 12.27 -13.29 -1.73
N GLN A 111 12.98 -13.20 -0.60
CA GLN A 111 13.29 -14.35 0.24
C GLN A 111 12.05 -14.84 1.02
N THR A 112 11.31 -13.93 1.65
CA THR A 112 10.15 -14.22 2.51
C THR A 112 9.03 -14.93 1.75
N LEU A 113 8.76 -14.52 0.50
CA LEU A 113 7.76 -15.18 -0.34
C LEU A 113 8.05 -16.66 -0.55
N THR A 114 9.32 -17.10 -0.57
CA THR A 114 9.67 -18.52 -0.63
C THR A 114 9.10 -19.30 0.55
N GLY A 115 9.07 -18.68 1.74
CA GLY A 115 8.42 -19.24 2.92
C GLY A 115 6.90 -19.32 2.78
N TYR A 116 6.27 -18.31 2.17
CA TYR A 116 4.82 -18.28 1.95
C TYR A 116 4.39 -19.39 0.98
N LEU A 117 5.18 -19.64 -0.08
CA LEU A 117 4.91 -20.71 -1.05
C LEU A 117 4.83 -22.11 -0.41
N ARG A 118 5.59 -22.36 0.67
CA ARG A 118 5.52 -23.62 1.43
C ARG A 118 4.18 -23.88 2.10
N THR A 119 3.29 -22.89 2.17
CA THR A 119 1.95 -23.02 2.76
C THR A 119 0.86 -23.39 1.74
N ASN A 120 1.23 -23.94 0.58
CA ASN A 120 0.34 -24.22 -0.56
C ASN A 120 -0.28 -22.95 -1.17
N TRP A 121 0.39 -21.81 -1.03
CA TRP A 121 -0.03 -20.53 -1.64
C TRP A 121 -0.33 -20.67 -3.13
N GLU A 122 0.48 -21.43 -3.87
CA GLU A 122 0.34 -21.63 -5.32
C GLU A 122 -0.97 -22.31 -5.73
N ARG A 123 -1.60 -23.05 -4.83
CA ARG A 123 -2.89 -23.72 -5.09
C ARG A 123 -4.07 -22.76 -4.92
N LYS A 124 -3.86 -21.61 -4.26
CA LYS A 124 -4.87 -20.56 -4.07
C LYS A 124 -4.64 -19.46 -5.10
N ARG A 125 -5.65 -19.19 -5.92
CA ARG A 125 -5.64 -18.04 -6.84
C ARG A 125 -6.15 -16.82 -6.10
N PHE A 126 -5.25 -15.96 -5.65
CA PHE A 126 -5.59 -14.66 -5.07
C PHE A 126 -5.75 -13.64 -6.20
N GLN A 127 -6.88 -12.93 -6.24
CA GLN A 127 -7.10 -11.86 -7.21
C GLN A 127 -6.89 -10.50 -6.57
N ASN A 128 -7.46 -10.29 -5.39
CA ASN A 128 -7.39 -9.04 -4.65
C ASN A 128 -6.55 -9.23 -3.39
N VAL A 129 -5.38 -8.62 -3.38
CA VAL A 129 -4.39 -8.69 -2.31
C VAL A 129 -4.24 -7.31 -1.69
N MET A 130 -4.11 -7.27 -0.36
CA MET A 130 -3.76 -6.06 0.35
C MET A 130 -2.44 -6.29 1.08
N ASP A 131 -1.47 -5.41 0.82
CA ASP A 131 -0.32 -5.27 1.68
C ASP A 131 -0.60 -4.17 2.70
N MET A 132 -0.84 -4.58 3.94
CA MET A 132 -1.31 -3.67 4.99
C MET A 132 -0.21 -2.72 5.48
N ARG A 133 1.06 -3.02 5.18
CA ARG A 133 2.20 -2.16 5.47
C ARG A 133 3.25 -2.31 4.38
N ALA A 134 3.08 -1.52 3.33
CA ALA A 134 3.81 -1.67 2.08
C ALA A 134 5.29 -1.32 2.15
N GLY A 135 5.72 -0.49 3.10
CA GLY A 135 7.09 0.05 3.07
C GLY A 135 7.31 0.79 1.76
N PHE A 136 8.30 0.41 0.97
CA PHE A 136 8.52 0.96 -0.37
C PHE A 136 7.72 0.24 -1.48
N GLY A 137 6.89 -0.75 -1.14
CA GLY A 137 6.15 -1.59 -2.09
C GLY A 137 6.88 -2.89 -2.45
N GLY A 138 7.83 -3.34 -1.62
CA GLY A 138 8.66 -4.51 -1.91
C GLY A 138 7.89 -5.83 -2.04
N PHE A 139 6.79 -6.01 -1.30
CA PHE A 139 5.94 -7.21 -1.40
C PHE A 139 5.29 -7.32 -2.78
N ALA A 140 4.66 -6.24 -3.24
CA ALA A 140 4.03 -6.18 -4.57
C ALA A 140 5.07 -6.40 -5.68
N ALA A 141 6.22 -5.74 -5.59
CA ALA A 141 7.31 -5.93 -6.55
C ALA A 141 7.79 -7.39 -6.58
N ALA A 142 7.95 -8.03 -5.42
CA ALA A 142 8.40 -9.41 -5.33
C ALA A 142 7.37 -10.41 -5.90
N LEU A 143 6.06 -10.16 -5.73
CA LEU A 143 5.00 -10.97 -6.36
C LEU A 143 5.03 -10.84 -7.90
N ILE A 144 5.17 -9.62 -8.41
CA ILE A 144 5.21 -9.35 -9.85
C ILE A 144 6.47 -9.94 -10.48
N ASN A 145 7.63 -9.78 -9.85
CA ASN A 145 8.89 -10.37 -10.30
C ASN A 145 8.87 -11.92 -10.31
N ARG A 146 7.97 -12.55 -9.53
CA ARG A 146 7.71 -13.99 -9.56
C ARG A 146 6.63 -14.41 -10.57
N GLY A 147 6.09 -13.47 -11.34
CA GLY A 147 5.03 -13.74 -12.34
C GLY A 147 3.66 -14.01 -11.73
N ILE A 148 3.42 -13.65 -10.46
CA ILE A 148 2.12 -13.82 -9.81
C ILE A 148 1.21 -12.65 -10.22
N VAL A 149 0.19 -12.96 -11.02
CA VAL A 149 -0.78 -11.97 -11.49
C VAL A 149 -1.88 -11.78 -10.45
N CYS A 150 -1.83 -10.68 -9.72
CA CYS A 150 -2.88 -10.26 -8.79
C CYS A 150 -2.91 -8.72 -8.67
N TRP A 151 -4.06 -8.18 -8.26
CA TRP A 151 -4.21 -6.77 -7.93
C TRP A 151 -3.79 -6.56 -6.47
N ILE A 152 -2.79 -5.70 -6.25
CA ILE A 152 -2.26 -5.43 -4.90
C ILE A 152 -2.55 -3.97 -4.52
N MET A 153 -3.31 -3.78 -3.45
CA MET A 153 -3.41 -2.50 -2.77
C MET A 153 -2.29 -2.37 -1.74
N ASN A 154 -1.37 -1.43 -1.96
CA ASN A 154 -0.26 -1.15 -1.04
C ASN A 154 -0.67 -0.08 -0.04
N VAL A 155 -0.70 -0.41 1.26
CA VAL A 155 -1.10 0.53 2.30
C VAL A 155 0.12 1.05 3.05
N VAL A 156 0.25 2.37 3.16
CA VAL A 156 1.26 3.04 3.98
C VAL A 156 0.58 3.51 5.28
N PRO A 157 0.92 2.97 6.45
CA PRO A 157 0.32 3.40 7.70
C PRO A 157 0.69 4.85 8.04
N VAL A 158 -0.25 5.61 8.59
CA VAL A 158 0.00 7.03 8.99
C VAL A 158 1.06 7.18 10.09
N GLY A 159 1.30 6.12 10.88
CA GLY A 159 2.36 6.07 11.87
C GLY A 159 3.76 5.82 11.29
N ALA A 160 3.90 5.74 9.97
CA ALA A 160 5.16 5.51 9.27
C ALA A 160 5.48 6.65 8.28
N PRO A 161 6.75 6.83 7.87
CA PRO A 161 7.12 7.80 6.85
C PRO A 161 6.33 7.59 5.55
N ASN A 162 5.92 8.69 4.91
CA ASN A 162 5.16 8.60 3.66
C ASN A 162 6.03 8.08 2.51
N THR A 163 5.81 6.82 2.12
CA THR A 163 6.49 6.15 1.01
C THR A 163 5.66 6.07 -0.26
N LEU A 164 4.44 6.61 -0.28
CA LEU A 164 3.56 6.57 -1.45
C LEU A 164 4.19 7.14 -2.72
N PRO A 165 4.93 8.27 -2.69
CA PRO A 165 5.54 8.80 -3.91
C PRO A 165 6.50 7.79 -4.57
N VAL A 166 7.23 7.01 -3.77
CA VAL A 166 8.12 5.95 -4.26
C VAL A 166 7.33 4.76 -4.80
N ILE A 167 6.23 4.37 -4.13
CA ILE A 167 5.34 3.30 -4.62
C ILE A 167 4.79 3.68 -6.00
N TYR A 168 4.36 4.93 -6.19
CA TYR A 168 3.84 5.42 -7.47
C TYR A 168 4.91 5.50 -8.56
N ASP A 169 6.13 5.97 -8.26
CA ASP A 169 7.23 6.02 -9.23
C ASP A 169 7.66 4.60 -9.67
N ARG A 170 7.51 3.59 -8.80
CA ARG A 170 7.67 2.17 -9.16
C ARG A 170 6.52 1.62 -10.01
N GLY A 171 5.45 2.40 -10.22
CA GLY A 171 4.27 2.02 -10.99
C GLY A 171 3.29 1.13 -10.27
N LEU A 172 3.35 1.12 -8.94
CA LEU A 172 2.42 0.42 -8.08
C LEU A 172 1.31 1.38 -7.64
N ILE A 173 0.18 0.83 -7.21
CA ILE A 173 -0.90 1.60 -6.60
C ILE A 173 -0.82 1.50 -5.08
N GLY A 174 -1.24 2.54 -4.36
CA GLY A 174 -1.26 2.51 -2.92
C GLY A 174 -2.10 3.63 -2.31
N VAL A 175 -2.29 3.55 -1.00
CA VAL A 175 -3.01 4.55 -0.21
C VAL A 175 -2.34 4.71 1.16
N MET A 176 -2.54 5.87 1.78
CA MET A 176 -2.19 6.07 3.18
C MET A 176 -3.42 5.74 4.03
N HIS A 177 -3.23 5.09 5.17
CA HIS A 177 -4.35 4.74 6.03
C HIS A 177 -3.97 4.61 7.51
N ASP A 178 -4.88 4.96 8.40
CA ASP A 178 -4.77 4.68 9.82
C ASP A 178 -5.52 3.40 10.20
N TRP A 179 -4.78 2.34 10.55
CA TRP A 179 -5.39 1.05 10.94
C TRP A 179 -6.16 1.09 12.27
N CYS A 180 -6.09 2.21 12.99
CA CYS A 180 -6.96 2.47 14.14
C CYS A 180 -8.37 2.90 13.72
N GLU A 181 -8.60 3.17 12.43
CA GLU A 181 -9.85 3.58 11.83
C GLU A 181 -10.35 2.54 10.81
N PRO A 182 -11.64 2.59 10.43
CA PRO A 182 -12.15 1.74 9.35
C PRO A 182 -11.54 2.11 7.99
N PHE A 183 -11.11 1.11 7.23
CA PHE A 183 -10.59 1.31 5.87
C PHE A 183 -11.73 1.65 4.91
N ASP A 184 -11.55 2.65 4.06
CA ASP A 184 -12.56 3.07 3.08
C ASP A 184 -12.64 2.10 1.89
N THR A 185 -13.19 0.92 2.15
CA THR A 185 -13.43 -0.14 1.17
C THR A 185 -14.66 -0.94 1.54
N TYR A 186 -15.26 -1.57 0.53
CA TYR A 186 -16.39 -2.46 0.75
C TYR A 186 -15.97 -3.67 1.61
N PRO A 187 -16.84 -4.15 2.52
CA PRO A 187 -16.60 -5.39 3.23
C PRO A 187 -16.37 -6.55 2.24
N ARG A 188 -15.47 -7.48 2.59
CA ARG A 188 -15.17 -8.67 1.78
C ARG A 188 -14.61 -8.32 0.38
N THR A 189 -13.69 -7.37 0.31
CA THR A 189 -13.01 -6.97 -0.93
C THR A 189 -11.84 -7.88 -1.24
N TYR A 190 -11.04 -8.24 -0.24
CA TYR A 190 -9.75 -8.91 -0.42
C TYR A 190 -9.82 -10.43 -0.21
N ASP A 191 -9.06 -11.16 -1.01
CA ASP A 191 -8.84 -12.61 -0.86
C ASP A 191 -7.71 -12.89 0.13
N LEU A 192 -6.79 -11.94 0.24
CA LEU A 192 -5.53 -12.07 0.95
C LEU A 192 -5.13 -10.77 1.63
N LEU A 193 -4.79 -10.86 2.92
CA LEU A 193 -4.16 -9.78 3.67
C LEU A 193 -2.72 -10.19 4.04
N ASN A 194 -1.75 -9.36 3.66
CA ASN A 194 -0.37 -9.44 4.12
C ASN A 194 -0.17 -8.39 5.23
N ALA A 195 -0.11 -8.84 6.48
CA ALA A 195 0.07 -7.99 7.64
C ALA A 195 1.48 -8.19 8.21
N ASN A 196 2.46 -7.52 7.61
CA ASN A 196 3.84 -7.55 8.08
C ASN A 196 4.10 -6.43 9.07
N ARG A 197 4.30 -6.80 10.34
CA ARG A 197 4.61 -5.90 11.46
C ARG A 197 3.62 -4.74 11.59
N VAL A 198 2.35 -5.00 11.30
CA VAL A 198 1.27 -4.02 11.42
C VAL A 198 0.95 -3.79 12.90
N PHE A 199 0.82 -4.86 13.68
CA PHE A 199 0.44 -4.77 15.08
C PHE A 199 1.55 -4.15 15.92
N SER A 200 2.81 -4.55 15.71
CA SER A 200 3.95 -3.89 16.39
C SER A 200 4.05 -2.39 16.10
N ASN A 201 3.64 -1.96 14.89
CA ASN A 201 3.65 -0.54 14.51
C ASN A 201 2.54 0.25 15.23
N GLU A 202 1.34 -0.34 15.29
CA GLU A 202 0.14 0.34 15.78
C GLU A 202 -0.19 0.07 17.26
N GLN A 203 0.50 -0.85 17.94
CA GLN A 203 0.20 -1.27 19.33
C GLN A 203 0.15 -0.12 20.35
N LYS A 204 0.86 0.98 20.09
CA LYS A 204 0.86 2.17 20.97
C LYS A 204 -0.35 3.08 20.72
N ARG A 205 -1.02 2.95 19.58
CA ARG A 205 -2.10 3.82 19.11
C ARG A 205 -3.46 3.17 19.25
N CYS A 206 -3.58 1.87 18.96
CA CYS A 206 -4.83 1.13 19.10
C CYS A 206 -4.64 -0.35 19.44
N ASN A 207 -5.74 -0.95 19.89
CA ASN A 207 -5.79 -2.35 20.33
C ASN A 207 -5.79 -3.31 19.13
N ILE A 208 -5.15 -4.48 19.30
CA ILE A 208 -5.12 -5.59 18.32
C ILE A 208 -6.52 -5.96 17.83
N SER A 209 -7.50 -5.98 18.73
CA SER A 209 -8.89 -6.31 18.40
C SER A 209 -9.54 -5.34 17.41
N THR A 210 -9.17 -4.05 17.43
CA THR A 210 -9.67 -3.05 16.47
C THR A 210 -9.18 -3.37 15.06
N ILE A 211 -7.87 -3.61 14.91
CA ILE A 211 -7.24 -3.95 13.64
C ILE A 211 -7.78 -5.30 13.13
N MET A 212 -7.85 -6.32 14.01
CA MET A 212 -8.39 -7.65 13.67
C MET A 212 -9.86 -7.59 13.22
N ARG A 213 -10.68 -6.72 13.83
CA ARG A 213 -12.07 -6.50 13.42
C ARG A 213 -12.14 -5.91 12.02
N GLU A 214 -11.26 -4.96 11.72
CA GLU A 214 -11.20 -4.36 10.39
C GLU A 214 -10.71 -5.35 9.34
N MET A 215 -9.67 -6.14 9.66
CA MET A 215 -9.23 -7.27 8.85
C MET A 215 -10.38 -8.26 8.60
N ASP A 216 -11.19 -8.59 9.61
CA ASP A 216 -12.37 -9.43 9.42
C ASP A 216 -13.38 -8.79 8.48
N ARG A 217 -13.68 -7.50 8.62
CA ARG A 217 -14.63 -6.80 7.75
C ARG A 217 -14.22 -6.87 6.28
N ILE A 218 -12.96 -6.61 5.95
CA ILE A 218 -12.48 -6.49 4.57
C ILE A 218 -12.09 -7.83 3.92
N LEU A 219 -11.77 -8.85 4.71
CA LEU A 219 -11.40 -10.18 4.22
C LEU A 219 -12.64 -10.99 3.81
N ARG A 220 -12.60 -11.56 2.60
CA ARG A 220 -13.65 -12.45 2.10
C ARG A 220 -13.77 -13.72 2.95
N PRO A 221 -14.97 -14.29 3.10
CA PRO A 221 -15.12 -15.64 3.63
C PRO A 221 -14.30 -16.65 2.81
N GLY A 222 -13.50 -17.49 3.47
CA GLY A 222 -12.52 -18.37 2.82
C GLY A 222 -11.19 -17.69 2.46
N GLY A 223 -11.08 -16.37 2.67
CA GLY A 223 -9.86 -15.61 2.47
C GLY A 223 -8.80 -15.94 3.52
N THR A 224 -7.58 -15.50 3.22
CA THR A 224 -6.38 -15.81 4.00
C THR A 224 -5.72 -14.53 4.51
N ALA A 225 -5.17 -14.57 5.72
CA ALA A 225 -4.29 -13.52 6.22
C ALA A 225 -2.96 -14.13 6.66
N TYR A 226 -1.85 -13.53 6.23
CA TYR A 226 -0.52 -13.83 6.75
C TYR A 226 -0.10 -12.70 7.65
N ILE A 227 0.07 -13.01 8.93
CA ILE A 227 0.44 -12.04 9.95
C ILE A 227 1.85 -12.38 10.40
N LEU A 228 2.81 -11.52 10.09
CA LEU A 228 4.18 -11.63 10.56
C LEU A 228 4.41 -10.56 11.61
N ASP A 229 4.56 -10.93 12.88
CA ASP A 229 4.72 -9.97 13.97
C ASP A 229 5.53 -10.56 15.14
N SER A 230 5.74 -9.78 16.20
CA SER A 230 6.53 -10.20 17.34
C SER A 230 5.85 -11.37 18.07
N VAL A 231 6.64 -12.32 18.56
CA VAL A 231 6.16 -13.52 19.27
C VAL A 231 5.17 -13.18 20.40
N ILE A 232 5.40 -12.05 21.09
CA ILE A 232 4.57 -11.57 22.21
C ILE A 232 3.15 -11.22 21.73
N LEU A 233 3.03 -10.54 20.58
CA LEU A 233 1.73 -10.12 20.06
C LEU A 233 0.97 -11.27 19.38
N LEU A 234 1.69 -12.25 18.83
CA LEU A 234 1.06 -13.36 18.10
C LEU A 234 0.13 -14.20 18.96
N ASP A 235 0.44 -14.40 20.24
CA ASP A 235 -0.41 -15.19 21.14
C ASP A 235 -1.79 -14.51 21.32
N GLU A 236 -1.80 -13.19 21.50
CA GLU A 236 -3.02 -12.38 21.58
C GLU A 236 -3.76 -12.37 20.23
N ILE A 237 -3.06 -12.16 19.11
CA ILE A 237 -3.64 -12.19 17.75
C ILE A 237 -4.33 -13.53 17.49
N GLN A 238 -3.71 -14.65 17.89
CA GLN A 238 -4.30 -15.99 17.74
C GLN A 238 -5.53 -16.16 18.63
N ALA A 239 -5.51 -15.66 19.87
CA ALA A 239 -6.66 -15.71 20.77
C ALA A 239 -7.85 -14.94 20.19
N VAL A 240 -7.62 -13.69 19.74
CA VAL A 240 -8.64 -12.84 19.10
C VAL A 240 -9.15 -13.48 17.81
N GLY A 241 -8.25 -13.97 16.94
CA GLY A 241 -8.63 -14.64 15.69
C GLY A 241 -9.50 -15.87 15.92
N LYS A 242 -9.16 -16.71 16.91
CA LYS A 242 -9.98 -17.87 17.30
C LYS A 242 -11.36 -17.46 17.82
N ALA A 243 -11.43 -16.39 18.62
CA ALA A 243 -12.70 -15.85 19.11
C ALA A 243 -13.59 -15.33 17.97
N MET A 244 -13.01 -14.76 16.92
CA MET A 244 -13.71 -14.38 15.67
C MET A 244 -14.09 -15.60 14.79
N GLY A 245 -13.60 -16.79 15.14
CA GLY A 245 -13.84 -18.03 14.41
C GLY A 245 -12.95 -18.19 13.18
N TRP A 246 -11.77 -17.59 13.18
CA TRP A 246 -10.71 -17.86 12.19
C TRP A 246 -9.95 -19.13 12.58
N GLN A 247 -9.43 -19.83 11.57
CA GLN A 247 -8.49 -20.93 11.77
C GLN A 247 -7.06 -20.37 11.73
N THR A 248 -6.36 -20.44 12.85
CA THR A 248 -5.00 -19.88 12.98
C THR A 248 -3.97 -20.99 13.09
N THR A 249 -2.92 -20.95 12.27
CA THR A 249 -1.82 -21.92 12.28
C THR A 249 -0.50 -21.16 12.33
N ARG A 250 0.33 -21.45 13.32
CA ARG A 250 1.64 -20.80 13.48
C ARG A 250 2.66 -21.51 12.60
N HIS A 251 3.48 -20.74 11.90
CA HIS A 251 4.54 -21.25 11.04
C HIS A 251 5.88 -20.64 11.46
N VAL A 252 6.89 -21.49 11.52
CA VAL A 252 8.28 -21.05 11.71
C VAL A 252 8.74 -20.39 10.41
N THR A 253 9.25 -19.16 10.53
CA THR A 253 9.78 -18.39 9.39
C THR A 253 11.15 -18.92 9.00
N VAL A 254 11.72 -18.38 7.91
CA VAL A 254 13.10 -18.68 7.51
C VAL A 254 14.14 -18.32 8.58
N GLU A 255 13.78 -17.43 9.51
CA GLU A 255 14.62 -17.00 10.63
C GLU A 255 14.72 -18.06 11.75
N GLY A 256 13.90 -19.11 11.69
CA GLY A 256 13.95 -20.23 12.62
C GLY A 256 13.00 -20.11 13.83
N PRO A 257 12.92 -21.16 14.66
CA PRO A 257 11.91 -21.28 15.72
C PRO A 257 12.14 -20.35 16.91
N TYR A 258 13.36 -19.82 17.07
CA TYR A 258 13.74 -18.89 18.15
C TYR A 258 13.76 -17.43 17.68
N ALA A 259 13.29 -17.15 16.47
CA ALA A 259 13.18 -15.78 15.98
C ALA A 259 12.18 -14.98 16.81
N ASN A 260 12.53 -13.73 17.11
CA ASN A 260 11.64 -12.78 17.80
C ASN A 260 10.40 -12.42 16.98
N TRP A 261 10.46 -12.67 15.67
CA TRP A 261 9.38 -12.43 14.71
C TRP A 261 8.96 -13.77 14.09
N GLN A 262 7.66 -14.04 14.13
CA GLN A 262 7.11 -15.27 13.58
C GLN A 262 5.87 -14.99 12.74
N MET A 263 5.44 -16.00 12.00
CA MET A 263 4.31 -15.87 11.10
C MET A 263 3.15 -16.74 11.57
N VAL A 264 1.95 -16.17 11.57
CA VAL A 264 0.70 -16.91 11.71
C VAL A 264 -0.06 -16.82 10.41
N HIS A 265 -0.42 -17.99 9.88
CA HIS A 265 -1.35 -18.14 8.78
C HIS A 265 -2.76 -18.27 9.34
N CYS A 266 -3.65 -17.39 8.91
CA CYS A 266 -5.03 -17.31 9.34
C CYS A 266 -5.97 -17.53 8.17
N GLU A 267 -7.00 -18.36 8.35
CA GLU A 267 -8.07 -18.55 7.36
C GLU A 267 -9.42 -18.16 7.94
N LYS A 268 -10.16 -17.30 7.23
CA LYS A 268 -11.52 -16.94 7.61
C LYS A 268 -12.48 -18.04 7.18
N ILE A 269 -13.11 -18.72 8.14
CA ILE A 269 -13.95 -19.90 7.85
C ILE A 269 -15.26 -19.48 7.15
N LEU A 270 -15.63 -20.20 6.08
CA LEU A 270 -16.94 -20.10 5.44
C LEU A 270 -18.07 -20.51 6.40
N ALA A 271 -19.15 -19.75 6.47
CA ALA A 271 -20.30 -20.04 7.32
C ALA A 271 -20.88 -21.46 7.12
N SER A 272 -20.79 -22.02 5.90
CA SER A 272 -21.22 -23.39 5.58
C SER A 272 -20.37 -24.48 6.25
N LYS A 273 -19.07 -24.24 6.49
CA LYS A 273 -18.17 -25.16 7.20
C LYS A 273 -18.35 -25.09 8.72
N LYS A 274 -18.86 -23.98 9.27
CA LYS A 274 -19.18 -23.87 10.71
C LYS A 274 -20.31 -24.83 11.12
N LYS A 275 -21.34 -25.01 10.28
CA LYS A 275 -22.45 -25.95 10.55
C LYS A 275 -22.04 -27.42 10.61
N LYS A 276 -21.04 -27.85 9.83
CA LYS A 276 -20.53 -29.24 9.83
C LYS A 276 -19.61 -29.58 11.00
N ARG A 277 -19.12 -28.60 11.76
CA ARG A 277 -18.26 -28.81 12.93
C ARG A 277 -19.02 -28.91 14.25
N ASN A 278 -20.27 -28.43 14.27
CA ASN A 278 -21.15 -28.42 15.45
C ASN A 278 -22.22 -29.52 15.38
N MET A 279 -22.07 -30.48 14.48
CA MET A 279 -22.92 -31.65 14.27
C MET A 279 -22.02 -32.88 14.27
#